data_AF-A0A7K4GLT5-F1
#
_entry.id   AF-A0A7K4GLT5-F1
#
_cell.length_a   1.000
_cell.length_b   1.000
_cell.length_c   1.000
_cell.angle_alpha   90.00
_cell.angle_beta   90.00
_cell.angle_gamma   90.00
#
_symmetry.space_group_name_H-M   'P 1'
#
loop_
_entity.id
_entity.type
_entity.pdbx_description
1 polymer ?
#
loop_
_entity_poly.entity_id
_entity_poly.type
_entity_poly.pdbx_seq_one_letter_code
_entity_poly.pdbx_strand_id
1 'polypeptide(L)'
;MAEDKKQDSDIFFQDVIKKTKTGITFPKELREALFDENEDVFFKITVPNEKNKVILEFLSETEAKNLSEKILSSKPKELRKAPVKMKDNATSDKIAPNWSEYFVYDFKNREKIQPILESAFYKFAETPVNLDDAMGRIKYALVSFLTATKTENAKLYYSIIKLLIDVVERFNQPNLIDWIFEKIVPNMESKFLYEQALLELLEISLKTKRFEKAELFIFYVLRNIDDYPRSELYNIFNSFKQLVKKVRHIERTEKIDLLLKEKLMEYGEDVDDNDYKIQIVEFLEDLNYIELAYRLAKAIQKGLPPDSVKVDEIRKIVKRLYTAPITEDKIN
;
A
#
# COMPACT_ATOMS: atom_id res chain seq x y z
N MET A 1 9.52 66.33 18.58
CA MET A 1 8.45 65.77 17.73
C MET A 1 8.97 65.71 16.31
N ALA A 2 8.79 64.56 15.65
CA ALA A 2 9.23 64.17 14.30
C ALA A 2 10.76 64.03 14.16
N GLU A 3 11.34 62.95 13.63
CA GLU A 3 10.89 62.05 12.56
C GLU A 3 11.29 60.58 12.85
N ASP A 4 10.33 59.76 13.28
CA ASP A 4 10.35 58.31 13.06
C ASP A 4 9.74 58.08 11.67
N LYS A 5 10.57 57.79 10.65
CA LYS A 5 10.20 57.15 9.38
C LYS A 5 11.42 57.05 8.46
N LYS A 6 12.15 55.92 8.52
CA LYS A 6 12.94 55.35 7.41
C LYS A 6 13.67 54.09 7.88
N GLN A 7 13.08 52.91 7.70
CA GLN A 7 13.84 51.66 7.57
C GLN A 7 13.06 50.45 7.00
N ASP A 8 12.00 50.67 6.23
CA ASP A 8 11.19 49.57 5.66
C ASP A 8 11.60 49.17 4.22
N SER A 9 12.73 49.67 3.68
CA SER A 9 13.09 49.48 2.26
C SER A 9 14.10 48.35 1.95
N ASP A 10 14.69 47.68 2.95
CA ASP A 10 15.85 46.79 2.72
C ASP A 10 15.58 45.28 2.97
N ILE A 11 14.34 44.89 3.28
CA ILE A 11 14.01 43.53 3.70
C ILE A 11 13.24 42.78 2.60
N PHE A 12 13.80 41.67 2.13
CA PHE A 12 13.16 40.76 1.18
C PHE A 12 12.11 39.87 1.84
N PHE A 13 12.43 39.39 3.04
CA PHE A 13 11.59 38.47 3.78
C PHE A 13 11.78 38.66 5.28
N GLN A 14 10.66 38.68 6.01
CA GLN A 14 10.65 38.69 7.47
C GLN A 14 9.53 37.81 7.98
N ASP A 15 9.84 36.94 8.95
CA ASP A 15 8.85 36.09 9.61
C ASP A 15 9.29 35.73 11.04
N VAL A 16 8.33 35.33 11.88
CA VAL A 16 8.58 34.83 13.24
C VAL A 16 8.34 33.34 13.26
N ILE A 17 9.36 32.56 13.62
CA ILE A 17 9.27 31.11 13.66
C ILE A 17 9.72 30.53 15.00
N LYS A 18 9.06 29.45 15.42
CA LYS A 18 9.49 28.65 16.57
C LYS A 18 10.69 27.78 16.20
N LYS A 19 11.62 27.58 17.15
CA LYS A 19 12.78 26.68 17.02
C LYS A 19 12.42 25.32 16.39
N THR A 20 11.34 24.69 16.88
CA THR A 20 10.90 23.36 16.43
C THR A 20 10.44 23.31 14.97
N LYS A 21 10.15 24.46 14.35
CA LYS A 21 9.67 24.56 12.96
C LYS A 21 10.74 25.04 11.98
N THR A 22 11.95 25.36 12.43
CA THR A 22 13.00 25.94 11.57
C THR A 22 13.75 24.90 10.74
N GLY A 23 13.86 23.66 11.23
CA GLY A 23 14.73 22.63 10.64
C GLY A 23 16.23 22.93 10.75
N ILE A 24 16.64 23.98 11.49
CA ILE A 24 18.04 24.39 11.67
C ILE A 24 18.65 23.66 12.86
N THR A 25 19.75 22.93 12.60
CA THR A 25 20.49 22.21 13.65
C THR A 25 21.61 23.07 14.21
N PHE A 26 21.56 23.39 15.51
CA PHE A 26 22.64 24.09 16.21
C PHE A 26 23.67 23.09 16.76
N PRO A 27 24.98 23.42 16.73
CA PRO A 27 26.03 22.69 17.44
C PRO A 27 25.70 22.52 18.92
N LYS A 28 26.17 21.43 19.54
CA LYS A 28 25.81 21.04 20.91
C LYS A 28 26.14 22.14 21.94
N GLU A 29 27.34 22.72 21.85
CA GLU A 29 27.82 23.79 22.74
C GLU A 29 26.94 25.03 22.70
N LEU A 30 26.52 25.48 21.50
CA LEU A 30 25.61 26.60 21.34
C LEU A 30 24.18 26.26 21.78
N ARG A 31 23.78 25.00 21.65
CA ARG A 31 22.45 24.55 22.04
C ARG A 31 22.28 24.58 23.56
N GLU A 32 23.29 24.11 24.28
CA GLU A 32 23.31 24.09 25.74
C GLU A 32 23.48 25.49 26.33
N ALA A 33 24.20 26.38 25.65
CA ALA A 33 24.40 27.76 26.12
C ALA A 33 23.24 28.72 25.83
N LEU A 34 22.46 28.48 24.77
CA LEU A 34 21.45 29.45 24.29
C LEU A 34 20.00 28.99 24.50
N PHE A 35 19.76 27.72 24.85
CA PHE A 35 18.39 27.20 24.97
C PHE A 35 18.23 26.39 26.25
N ASP A 36 17.31 26.82 27.11
CA ASP A 36 16.80 26.00 28.21
C ASP A 36 15.83 24.94 27.66
N GLU A 37 15.91 23.71 28.19
CA GLU A 37 15.09 22.58 27.71
C GLU A 37 13.58 22.76 27.96
N ASN A 38 13.20 23.72 28.80
CA ASN A 38 11.82 23.93 29.25
C ASN A 38 11.15 25.19 28.67
N GLU A 39 11.82 25.96 27.80
CA GLU A 39 11.27 27.20 27.25
C GLU A 39 11.11 27.17 25.72
N ASP A 40 9.99 27.70 25.24
CA ASP A 40 9.70 27.87 23.82
C ASP A 40 10.52 29.04 23.27
N VAL A 41 11.47 28.74 22.37
CA VAL A 41 12.35 29.75 21.76
C VAL A 41 11.83 30.20 20.40
N PHE A 42 11.69 31.51 20.23
CA PHE A 42 11.21 32.17 19.02
C PHE A 42 12.32 32.95 18.33
N PHE A 43 12.33 32.89 16.99
CA PHE A 43 13.25 33.64 16.16
C PHE A 43 12.51 34.55 15.20
N LYS A 44 13.01 35.78 15.05
CA LYS A 44 12.74 36.60 13.87
C LYS A 44 13.74 36.23 12.80
N ILE A 45 13.25 35.68 11.68
CA ILE A 45 14.03 35.54 10.46
C ILE A 45 13.95 36.85 9.70
N THR A 46 15.10 37.37 9.29
CA THR A 46 15.19 38.47 8.32
C THR A 46 16.13 38.08 7.18
N VAL A 47 15.68 38.25 5.94
CA VAL A 47 16.49 38.12 4.73
C VAL A 47 16.53 39.49 4.05
N PRO A 48 17.71 40.11 3.90
CA PRO A 48 17.85 41.36 3.15
C PRO A 48 17.54 41.19 1.66
N ASN A 49 17.22 42.28 0.96
CA ASN A 49 17.00 42.31 -0.50
C ASN A 49 18.14 41.71 -1.34
N GLU A 50 19.37 41.83 -0.88
CA GLU A 50 20.55 41.24 -1.51
C GLU A 50 20.63 39.70 -1.40
N LYS A 51 19.83 39.08 -0.50
CA LYS A 51 19.76 37.62 -0.26
C LYS A 51 21.10 36.94 0.02
N ASN A 52 22.06 37.69 0.53
CA ASN A 52 23.42 37.22 0.84
C ASN A 52 23.56 36.60 2.23
N LYS A 53 22.59 36.81 3.13
CA LYS A 53 22.60 36.26 4.49
C LYS A 53 21.19 36.04 5.03
N VAL A 54 21.09 35.16 6.01
CA VAL A 54 19.90 34.98 6.84
C VAL A 54 20.24 35.43 8.25
N ILE A 55 19.47 36.39 8.78
CA ILE A 55 19.66 36.92 10.13
C ILE A 55 18.59 36.29 11.03
N LEU A 56 19.03 35.67 12.13
CA LEU A 56 18.17 35.11 13.17
C LEU A 56 18.33 35.95 14.44
N GLU A 57 17.26 36.61 14.86
CA GLU A 57 17.21 37.38 16.11
C GLU A 57 16.32 36.66 17.12
N PHE A 58 16.79 36.52 18.35
CA PHE A 58 15.99 35.96 19.44
C PHE A 58 14.86 36.92 19.82
N LEU A 59 13.67 36.39 20.05
CA LEU A 59 12.52 37.15 20.54
C LEU A 59 12.00 36.54 21.85
N SER A 60 11.62 37.40 22.78
CA SER A 60 10.75 36.98 23.89
C SER A 60 9.36 36.58 23.39
N GLU A 61 8.63 35.77 24.14
CA GLU A 61 7.27 35.33 23.75
C GLU A 61 6.32 36.53 23.53
N THR A 62 6.48 37.58 24.33
CA THR A 62 5.72 38.83 24.21
C THR A 62 6.08 39.61 22.94
N GLU A 63 7.35 39.64 22.55
CA GLU A 63 7.78 40.30 21.32
C GLU A 63 7.39 39.49 20.08
N ALA A 64 7.45 38.16 20.14
CA ALA A 64 7.02 37.27 19.08
C ALA A 64 5.53 37.47 18.73
N LYS A 65 4.64 37.52 19.74
CA LYS A 65 3.21 37.78 19.52
C LYS A 65 2.98 39.15 18.88
N ASN A 66 3.61 40.20 19.42
CA ASN A 66 3.48 41.57 18.91
C ASN A 66 4.04 41.73 17.48
N LEU A 67 5.14 41.05 17.13
CA LEU A 67 5.73 41.08 15.79
C LEU A 67 4.94 40.24 14.79
N SER A 68 4.43 39.07 15.18
CA SER A 68 3.54 38.26 14.33
C SER A 68 2.27 39.03 13.96
N GLU A 69 1.66 39.72 14.93
CA GLU A 69 0.49 40.57 14.69
C GLU A 69 0.82 41.78 13.79
N LYS A 70 1.97 42.42 14.01
CA LYS A 70 2.44 43.51 13.12
C LYS A 70 2.67 43.02 11.69
N ILE A 71 3.36 41.89 11.48
CA ILE A 71 3.64 41.30 10.16
C ILE A 71 2.36 40.87 9.42
N LEU A 72 1.34 40.41 10.15
CA LEU A 72 0.02 40.12 9.59
C LEU A 72 -0.73 41.40 9.19
N SER A 73 -0.57 42.49 9.96
CA SER A 73 -1.23 43.78 9.70
C SER A 73 -0.55 44.67 8.67
N SER A 74 0.75 44.49 8.42
CA SER A 74 1.57 45.34 7.52
C SER A 74 1.75 44.78 6.11
N LYS A 75 1.18 43.61 5.78
CA LYS A 75 1.18 43.10 4.39
C LYS A 75 0.31 43.99 3.49
N PRO A 76 0.86 44.65 2.46
CA PRO A 76 0.07 45.32 1.46
C PRO A 76 -0.82 44.31 0.74
N LYS A 77 -2.11 44.65 0.58
CA LYS A 77 -2.96 44.04 -0.46
C LYS A 77 -2.23 44.25 -1.78
N GLU A 78 -1.95 43.14 -2.48
CA GLU A 78 -1.24 43.03 -3.76
C GLU A 78 0.29 42.87 -3.70
N LEU A 79 0.71 41.65 -3.35
CA LEU A 79 1.47 40.82 -4.29
C LEU A 79 0.80 39.44 -4.33
N ARG A 80 -0.43 39.43 -4.86
CA ARG A 80 -0.93 38.28 -5.61
C ARG A 80 -0.01 38.16 -6.82
N LYS A 81 1.16 37.55 -6.64
CA LYS A 81 1.77 36.84 -7.76
C LYS A 81 0.69 35.88 -8.23
N ALA A 82 0.27 36.10 -9.46
CA ALA A 82 -0.66 35.25 -10.16
C ALA A 82 -0.40 33.79 -9.77
N PRO A 83 -1.43 32.95 -9.58
CA PRO A 83 -1.19 31.53 -9.77
C PRO A 83 -0.46 31.46 -11.10
N VAL A 84 0.76 30.94 -11.09
CA VAL A 84 1.39 30.51 -12.33
C VAL A 84 0.32 29.61 -12.91
N LYS A 85 -0.38 30.09 -13.94
CA LYS A 85 -1.03 29.24 -14.91
C LYS A 85 0.12 28.50 -15.55
N MET A 86 0.62 27.48 -14.84
CA MET A 86 0.95 26.24 -15.49
C MET A 86 -0.26 26.01 -16.37
N LYS A 87 -0.03 26.02 -17.68
CA LYS A 87 -1.06 25.59 -18.60
C LYS A 87 -1.67 24.34 -17.97
N ASP A 88 -2.91 24.47 -17.53
CA ASP A 88 -3.83 23.36 -17.44
C ASP A 88 -3.89 22.82 -18.87
N ASN A 89 -2.90 22.00 -19.21
CA ASN A 89 -3.11 20.97 -20.18
C ASN A 89 -4.10 20.05 -19.48
N ALA A 90 -5.36 20.31 -19.78
CA ALA A 90 -6.49 19.51 -19.40
C ALA A 90 -6.14 18.03 -19.62
N THR A 91 -6.02 17.30 -18.51
CA THR A 91 -6.73 16.06 -18.16
C THR A 91 -5.93 15.34 -17.08
N SER A 92 -6.29 15.52 -15.81
CA SER A 92 -6.18 14.42 -14.84
C SER A 92 -7.22 14.62 -13.76
N ASP A 93 -8.06 13.62 -13.56
CA ASP A 93 -8.82 13.47 -12.33
C ASP A 93 -7.85 13.64 -11.15
N LYS A 94 -8.29 14.32 -10.08
CA LYS A 94 -7.46 14.54 -8.89
C LYS A 94 -6.97 13.18 -8.36
N ILE A 95 -5.71 12.83 -8.65
CA ILE A 95 -5.11 11.59 -8.18
C ILE A 95 -4.93 11.73 -6.67
N ALA A 96 -5.80 11.07 -5.91
CA ALA A 96 -5.80 11.06 -4.45
C ALA A 96 -5.62 9.63 -3.91
N PRO A 97 -4.99 9.47 -2.74
CA PRO A 97 -4.84 8.17 -2.10
C PRO A 97 -6.20 7.61 -1.64
N ASN A 98 -6.39 6.29 -1.81
CA ASN A 98 -7.60 5.58 -1.37
C ASN A 98 -7.41 4.97 0.03
N TRP A 99 -7.56 5.80 1.06
CA TRP A 99 -7.30 5.38 2.45
C TRP A 99 -8.15 4.20 2.93
N SER A 100 -9.39 4.06 2.43
CA SER A 100 -10.24 2.91 2.77
C SER A 100 -9.70 1.59 2.24
N GLU A 101 -8.99 1.61 1.11
CA GLU A 101 -8.38 0.40 0.53
C GLU A 101 -7.00 0.10 1.11
N TYR A 102 -6.31 1.11 1.65
CA TYR A 102 -5.00 0.91 2.28
C TYR A 102 -5.14 0.49 3.74
N PHE A 103 -6.00 1.16 4.50
CA PHE A 103 -6.21 0.88 5.94
C PHE A 103 -7.40 -0.05 6.16
N VAL A 104 -7.29 -1.26 5.61
CA VAL A 104 -8.30 -2.34 5.77
C VAL A 104 -8.41 -2.78 7.24
N TYR A 105 -7.29 -2.77 7.97
CA TYR A 105 -7.23 -3.13 9.38
C TYR A 105 -6.86 -1.92 10.22
N ASP A 106 -7.51 -1.77 11.37
CA ASP A 106 -7.17 -0.69 12.30
C ASP A 106 -5.95 -1.04 13.16
N PHE A 107 -5.07 -0.07 13.36
CA PHE A 107 -3.83 -0.22 14.12
C PHE A 107 -3.41 1.09 14.78
N LYS A 108 -2.66 0.97 15.89
CA LYS A 108 -2.43 2.06 16.87
C LYS A 108 -1.90 3.38 16.29
N ASN A 109 -1.00 3.30 15.32
CA ASN A 109 -0.28 4.47 14.79
C ASN A 109 -0.88 5.03 13.48
N ARG A 110 -2.06 4.57 13.06
CA ARG A 110 -2.68 4.90 11.78
C ARG A 110 -2.76 6.40 11.51
N GLU A 111 -3.31 7.18 12.44
CA GLU A 111 -3.49 8.63 12.29
C GLU A 111 -2.18 9.38 12.10
N LYS A 112 -1.09 8.89 12.71
CA LYS A 112 0.25 9.49 12.59
C LYS A 112 0.94 9.10 11.29
N ILE A 113 0.68 7.89 10.80
CA ILE A 113 1.31 7.35 9.60
C ILE A 113 0.62 7.85 8.33
N GLN A 114 -0.70 8.04 8.36
CA GLN A 114 -1.48 8.52 7.22
C GLN A 114 -0.87 9.76 6.54
N PRO A 115 -0.59 10.88 7.22
CA PRO A 115 -0.01 12.05 6.56
C PRO A 115 1.39 11.80 5.98
N ILE A 116 2.17 10.88 6.55
CA ILE A 116 3.51 10.51 6.03
C ILE A 116 3.35 9.75 4.72
N LEU A 117 2.44 8.78 4.69
CA LEU A 117 2.12 7.99 3.51
C LEU A 117 1.46 8.83 2.43
N GLU A 118 0.62 9.80 2.80
CA GLU A 118 0.00 10.75 1.88
C GLU A 118 1.08 11.58 1.18
N SER A 119 2.01 12.09 1.98
CA SER A 119 3.16 12.82 1.48
C SER A 119 4.02 11.94 0.55
N ALA A 120 4.22 10.66 0.87
CA ALA A 120 4.94 9.72 0.00
C ALA A 120 4.21 9.47 -1.32
N PHE A 121 2.90 9.26 -1.28
CA PHE A 121 2.05 9.05 -2.47
C PHE A 121 2.16 10.22 -3.45
N TYR A 122 2.06 11.46 -2.95
CA TYR A 122 2.21 12.63 -3.81
C TYR A 122 3.61 12.78 -4.39
N LYS A 123 4.66 12.29 -3.72
CA LYS A 123 6.02 12.25 -4.29
C LYS A 123 6.16 11.23 -5.42
N PHE A 124 5.43 10.10 -5.35
CA PHE A 124 5.32 9.17 -6.48
C PHE A 124 4.58 9.77 -7.68
N ALA A 125 3.65 10.69 -7.43
CA ALA A 125 2.89 11.38 -8.46
C ALA A 125 3.64 12.55 -9.14
N GLU A 126 4.82 12.93 -8.64
CA GLU A 126 5.62 14.02 -9.24
C GLU A 126 6.19 13.61 -10.61
N THR A 127 6.35 14.59 -11.50
CA THR A 127 6.99 14.40 -12.81
C THR A 127 8.16 15.38 -12.94
N PRO A 128 9.43 14.92 -12.89
CA PRO A 128 9.87 13.52 -12.71
C PRO A 128 9.63 13.01 -11.28
N VAL A 129 9.50 11.68 -11.15
CA VAL A 129 9.23 11.02 -9.87
C VAL A 129 10.40 11.20 -8.91
N ASN A 130 10.15 11.68 -7.69
CA ASN A 130 11.15 11.77 -6.63
C ASN A 130 11.16 10.49 -5.79
N LEU A 131 11.74 9.43 -6.36
CA LEU A 131 11.76 8.09 -5.73
C LEU A 131 12.48 8.08 -4.37
N ASP A 132 13.55 8.84 -4.22
CA ASP A 132 14.34 8.84 -2.98
C ASP A 132 13.56 9.44 -1.81
N ASP A 133 12.90 10.58 -2.01
CA ASP A 133 12.06 11.19 -0.97
C ASP A 133 10.80 10.34 -0.72
N ALA A 134 10.14 9.85 -1.78
CA ALA A 134 8.97 8.98 -1.66
C ALA A 134 9.30 7.72 -0.82
N MET A 135 10.34 6.98 -1.20
CA MET A 135 10.78 5.79 -0.48
C MET A 135 11.38 6.11 0.89
N GLY A 136 12.03 7.26 1.06
CA GLY A 136 12.51 7.74 2.35
C GLY A 136 11.39 7.86 3.37
N ARG A 137 10.23 8.39 2.96
CA ARG A 137 9.03 8.49 3.80
C ARG A 137 8.42 7.13 4.13
N ILE A 138 8.36 6.22 3.15
CA ILE A 138 7.91 4.83 3.37
C ILE A 138 8.81 4.13 4.40
N LYS A 139 10.13 4.22 4.23
CA LYS A 139 11.11 3.65 5.17
C LYS A 139 11.00 4.28 6.55
N TYR A 140 10.84 5.59 6.63
CA TYR A 140 10.65 6.31 7.90
C TYR A 140 9.41 5.80 8.64
N ALA A 141 8.28 5.61 7.94
CA ALA A 141 7.07 5.05 8.52
C ALA A 141 7.32 3.63 9.07
N LEU A 142 8.01 2.79 8.29
CA LEU A 142 8.34 1.41 8.66
C LEU A 142 9.36 1.29 9.80
N VAL A 143 10.22 2.27 10.03
CA VAL A 143 11.21 2.20 11.12
C VAL A 143 10.67 2.86 12.39
N SER A 144 9.96 3.98 12.25
CA SER A 144 9.61 4.83 13.39
C SER A 144 8.33 4.41 14.11
N PHE A 145 7.46 3.63 13.45
CA PHE A 145 6.13 3.30 13.98
C PHE A 145 5.88 1.82 14.21
N LEU A 146 6.93 0.99 14.11
CA LEU A 146 6.86 -0.38 14.60
C LEU A 146 6.72 -0.39 16.12
N THR A 147 6.02 -1.40 16.61
CA THR A 147 5.75 -1.62 18.02
C THR A 147 6.32 -2.96 18.46
N ALA A 148 6.29 -3.27 19.75
CA ALA A 148 6.60 -4.61 20.24
C ALA A 148 5.54 -5.66 19.83
N THR A 149 4.35 -5.21 19.38
CA THR A 149 3.23 -6.09 19.05
C THR A 149 3.29 -6.51 17.58
N LYS A 150 3.68 -7.77 17.36
CA LYS A 150 3.87 -8.38 16.03
C LYS A 150 2.62 -8.28 15.14
N THR A 151 1.43 -8.44 15.71
CA THR A 151 0.16 -8.32 14.98
C THR A 151 -0.13 -6.89 14.54
N GLU A 152 0.19 -5.89 15.35
CA GLU A 152 0.06 -4.47 14.96
C GLU A 152 1.04 -4.11 13.84
N ASN A 153 2.27 -4.62 13.92
CA ASN A 153 3.27 -4.42 12.87
C ASN A 153 2.83 -5.04 11.55
N ALA A 154 2.25 -6.26 11.57
CA ALA A 154 1.74 -6.91 10.36
C ALA A 154 0.63 -6.10 9.67
N LYS A 155 -0.25 -5.43 10.41
CA LYS A 155 -1.27 -4.53 9.85
C LYS A 155 -0.65 -3.29 9.19
N LEU A 156 0.38 -2.70 9.82
CA LEU A 156 1.14 -1.60 9.23
C LEU A 156 1.82 -2.02 7.93
N TYR A 157 2.55 -3.14 7.95
CA TYR A 157 3.20 -3.70 6.76
C TYR A 157 2.18 -3.92 5.64
N TYR A 158 1.05 -4.57 5.92
CA TYR A 158 0.01 -4.81 4.94
C TYR A 158 -0.57 -3.51 4.37
N SER A 159 -0.80 -2.49 5.21
CA SER A 159 -1.32 -1.19 4.75
C SER A 159 -0.36 -0.50 3.79
N ILE A 160 0.95 -0.58 4.06
CA ILE A 160 1.98 -0.03 3.19
C ILE A 160 2.08 -0.82 1.89
N ILE A 161 1.92 -2.15 1.93
CA ILE A 161 1.85 -2.97 0.71
C ILE A 161 0.70 -2.52 -0.19
N LYS A 162 -0.51 -2.34 0.37
CA LYS A 162 -1.68 -1.88 -0.39
C LYS A 162 -1.42 -0.52 -1.07
N LEU A 163 -0.82 0.43 -0.35
CA LEU A 163 -0.45 1.72 -0.93
C LEU A 163 0.60 1.57 -2.04
N LEU A 164 1.65 0.78 -1.83
CA LEU A 164 2.72 0.62 -2.82
C LEU A 164 2.24 -0.13 -4.06
N ILE A 165 1.29 -1.05 -3.94
CA ILE A 165 0.64 -1.70 -5.09
C ILE A 165 -0.17 -0.68 -5.90
N ASP A 166 -0.92 0.19 -5.24
CA ASP A 166 -1.62 1.27 -5.95
C ASP A 166 -0.65 2.24 -6.64
N VAL A 167 0.51 2.51 -6.02
CA VAL A 167 1.60 3.25 -6.66
C VAL A 167 2.15 2.54 -7.89
N VAL A 168 2.31 1.21 -7.84
CA VAL A 168 2.72 0.39 -9.00
C VAL A 168 1.70 0.55 -10.14
N GLU A 169 0.41 0.40 -9.84
CA GLU A 169 -0.66 0.49 -10.85
C GLU A 169 -0.79 1.91 -11.44
N ARG A 170 -0.79 2.95 -10.61
CA ARG A 170 -1.07 4.33 -11.06
C ARG A 170 0.13 5.06 -11.64
N PHE A 171 1.33 4.77 -11.14
CA PHE A 171 2.55 5.51 -11.51
C PHE A 171 3.58 4.64 -12.23
N ASN A 172 3.21 3.42 -12.63
CA ASN A 172 4.02 2.47 -13.38
C ASN A 172 5.42 2.25 -12.75
N GLN A 173 5.43 1.85 -11.48
CA GLN A 173 6.66 1.60 -10.69
C GLN A 173 6.86 0.11 -10.36
N PRO A 174 6.99 -0.79 -11.35
CA PRO A 174 6.98 -2.25 -11.14
C PRO A 174 8.14 -2.76 -10.26
N ASN A 175 9.25 -2.02 -10.16
CA ASN A 175 10.38 -2.37 -9.29
C ASN A 175 10.02 -2.38 -7.79
N LEU A 176 8.93 -1.69 -7.40
CA LEU A 176 8.43 -1.75 -6.03
C LEU A 176 7.96 -3.14 -5.64
N ILE A 177 7.54 -3.98 -6.60
CA ILE A 177 7.14 -5.37 -6.34
C ILE A 177 8.29 -6.15 -5.70
N ASP A 178 9.51 -6.02 -6.24
CA ASP A 178 10.71 -6.66 -5.68
C ASP A 178 11.00 -6.14 -4.28
N TRP A 179 10.97 -4.82 -4.14
CA TRP A 179 11.31 -4.17 -2.87
C TRP A 179 10.33 -4.56 -1.76
N ILE A 180 9.03 -4.63 -2.05
CA ILE A 180 8.01 -5.09 -1.10
C ILE A 180 8.32 -6.52 -0.67
N PHE A 181 8.56 -7.41 -1.63
CA PHE A 181 8.82 -8.82 -1.34
C PHE A 181 10.11 -9.04 -0.55
N GLU A 182 11.17 -8.27 -0.80
CA GLU A 182 12.45 -8.42 -0.11
C GLU A 182 12.49 -7.73 1.25
N LYS A 183 11.79 -6.60 1.42
CA LYS A 183 11.94 -5.72 2.59
C LYS A 183 10.74 -5.67 3.52
N ILE A 184 9.53 -5.97 3.04
CA ILE A 184 8.33 -5.93 3.86
C ILE A 184 7.85 -7.35 4.20
N VAL A 185 7.55 -8.15 3.18
CA VAL A 185 6.93 -9.48 3.33
C VAL A 185 7.65 -10.39 4.35
N PRO A 186 9.00 -10.47 4.41
CA PRO A 186 9.69 -11.35 5.35
C PRO A 186 9.52 -10.95 6.82
N ASN A 187 9.13 -9.71 7.09
CA ASN A 187 8.91 -9.18 8.44
C ASN A 187 7.46 -9.35 8.92
N MET A 188 6.58 -9.92 8.10
CA MET A 188 5.18 -10.13 8.44
C MET A 188 5.00 -11.46 9.18
N GLU A 189 4.81 -11.40 10.49
CA GLU A 189 4.67 -12.61 11.31
C GLU A 189 3.25 -13.20 11.34
N SER A 190 2.23 -12.43 10.96
CA SER A 190 0.87 -12.95 10.86
C SER A 190 0.75 -13.83 9.62
N LYS A 191 0.56 -15.15 9.80
CA LYS A 191 0.36 -16.11 8.68
C LYS A 191 -0.73 -15.65 7.71
N PHE A 192 -1.85 -15.17 8.25
CA PHE A 192 -2.96 -14.65 7.45
C PHE A 192 -2.58 -13.41 6.64
N LEU A 193 -2.01 -12.37 7.26
CA LEU A 193 -1.64 -11.15 6.53
C LEU A 193 -0.46 -11.37 5.59
N TYR A 194 0.43 -12.30 5.91
CA TYR A 194 1.52 -12.75 5.02
C TYR A 194 0.95 -13.35 3.74
N GLU A 195 -0.02 -14.26 3.84
CA GLU A 195 -0.70 -14.83 2.68
C GLU A 195 -1.44 -13.76 1.86
N GLN A 196 -2.18 -12.88 2.54
CA GLN A 196 -2.86 -11.77 1.87
C GLN A 196 -1.88 -10.85 1.13
N ALA A 197 -0.70 -10.58 1.71
CA ALA A 197 0.35 -9.81 1.06
C ALA A 197 0.86 -10.50 -0.21
N LEU A 198 1.12 -11.81 -0.16
CA LEU A 198 1.55 -12.58 -1.32
C LEU A 198 0.50 -12.63 -2.43
N LEU A 199 -0.79 -12.74 -2.07
CA LEU A 199 -1.89 -12.71 -3.02
C LEU A 199 -2.00 -11.36 -3.75
N GLU A 200 -1.83 -10.27 -3.02
CA GLU A 200 -1.80 -8.92 -3.59
C GLU A 200 -0.58 -8.74 -4.52
N LEU A 201 0.59 -9.25 -4.14
CA LEU A 201 1.79 -9.25 -4.98
C LEU A 201 1.66 -10.12 -6.22
N LEU A 202 1.00 -11.27 -6.12
CA LEU A 202 0.70 -12.15 -7.25
C LEU A 202 -0.21 -11.42 -8.26
N GLU A 203 -1.31 -10.85 -7.79
CA GLU A 203 -2.26 -10.14 -8.65
C GLU A 203 -1.59 -8.99 -9.41
N ILE A 204 -0.86 -8.12 -8.72
CA ILE A 204 -0.19 -6.99 -9.36
C ILE A 204 0.91 -7.44 -10.34
N SER A 205 1.63 -8.51 -10.01
CA SER A 205 2.67 -9.06 -10.90
C SER A 205 2.06 -9.57 -12.20
N LEU A 206 0.91 -10.25 -12.14
CA LEU A 206 0.20 -10.70 -13.34
C LEU A 206 -0.31 -9.51 -14.16
N LYS A 207 -0.95 -8.51 -13.52
CA LYS A 207 -1.45 -7.30 -14.22
C LYS A 207 -0.34 -6.53 -14.95
N THR A 208 0.84 -6.44 -14.33
CA THR A 208 2.03 -5.77 -14.87
C THR A 208 2.89 -6.68 -15.75
N LYS A 209 2.44 -7.91 -16.06
CA LYS A 209 3.16 -8.90 -16.88
C LYS A 209 4.54 -9.29 -16.37
N ARG A 210 4.75 -9.20 -15.06
CA ARG A 210 5.95 -9.64 -14.35
C ARG A 210 5.84 -11.12 -13.99
N PHE A 211 5.75 -11.97 -15.02
CA PHE A 211 5.38 -13.38 -14.86
C PHE A 211 6.34 -14.20 -13.98
N GLU A 212 7.65 -13.98 -14.08
CA GLU A 212 8.63 -14.67 -13.21
C GLU A 212 8.37 -14.42 -11.72
N LYS A 213 7.91 -13.22 -11.36
CA LYS A 213 7.57 -12.86 -9.98
C LYS A 213 6.23 -13.43 -9.58
N ALA A 214 5.25 -13.42 -10.49
CA ALA A 214 3.97 -14.08 -10.27
C ALA A 214 4.18 -15.59 -9.98
N GLU A 215 5.03 -16.27 -10.75
CA GLU A 215 5.40 -17.67 -10.53
C GLU A 215 6.06 -17.90 -9.17
N LEU A 216 6.94 -17.00 -8.74
CA LEU A 216 7.52 -17.06 -7.41
C LEU A 216 6.45 -16.92 -6.33
N PHE A 217 5.57 -15.92 -6.44
CA PHE A 217 4.58 -15.62 -5.41
C PHE A 217 3.51 -16.71 -5.31
N ILE A 218 3.05 -17.27 -6.43
CA ILE A 218 2.11 -18.40 -6.38
C ILE A 218 2.73 -19.60 -5.67
N PHE A 219 4.02 -19.89 -5.89
CA PHE A 219 4.70 -20.96 -5.16
C PHE A 219 4.68 -20.72 -3.65
N TYR A 220 4.95 -19.50 -3.19
CA TYR A 220 4.88 -19.17 -1.76
C TYR A 220 3.45 -19.25 -1.20
N VAL A 221 2.44 -18.84 -1.97
CA VAL A 221 1.03 -18.97 -1.57
C VAL A 221 0.65 -20.44 -1.41
N LEU A 222 0.92 -21.27 -2.42
CA LEU A 222 0.61 -22.70 -2.39
C LEU A 222 1.34 -23.42 -1.25
N ARG A 223 2.60 -23.08 -1.00
CA ARG A 223 3.34 -23.59 0.16
C ARG A 223 2.69 -23.20 1.48
N ASN A 224 2.24 -21.95 1.63
CA ASN A 224 1.57 -21.51 2.86
C ASN A 224 0.22 -22.22 3.09
N ILE A 225 -0.48 -22.59 2.00
CA ILE A 225 -1.67 -23.42 2.04
C ILE A 225 -1.32 -24.82 2.56
N ASP A 226 -0.27 -25.44 2.03
CA ASP A 226 0.21 -26.75 2.48
C ASP A 226 0.69 -26.76 3.94
N ASP A 227 1.15 -25.60 4.45
CA ASP A 227 1.57 -25.45 5.84
C ASP A 227 0.38 -25.43 6.84
N TYR A 228 -0.88 -25.46 6.39
CA TYR A 228 -2.01 -25.64 7.31
C TYR A 228 -2.20 -27.13 7.66
N PRO A 229 -2.50 -27.46 8.92
CA PRO A 229 -2.87 -28.82 9.29
C PRO A 229 -4.09 -29.30 8.48
N ARG A 230 -4.09 -30.57 8.06
CA ARG A 230 -5.23 -31.15 7.33
C ARG A 230 -6.54 -31.14 8.13
N SER A 231 -6.49 -31.00 9.45
CA SER A 231 -7.67 -30.77 10.31
C SER A 231 -8.32 -29.39 10.11
N GLU A 232 -7.59 -28.43 9.52
CA GLU A 232 -8.04 -27.06 9.28
C GLU A 232 -8.50 -26.85 7.84
N LEU A 233 -9.29 -27.78 7.30
CA LEU A 233 -9.79 -27.72 5.92
C LEU A 233 -10.46 -26.37 5.60
N TYR A 234 -11.18 -25.77 6.55
CA TYR A 234 -11.75 -24.44 6.37
C TYR A 234 -10.71 -23.38 5.97
N ASN A 235 -9.55 -23.36 6.63
CA ASN A 235 -8.48 -22.39 6.34
C ASN A 235 -7.88 -22.64 4.96
N ILE A 236 -7.56 -23.91 4.65
CA ILE A 236 -7.01 -24.34 3.35
C ILE A 236 -7.93 -23.91 2.20
N PHE A 237 -9.22 -24.22 2.31
CA PHE A 237 -10.20 -23.92 1.26
C PHE A 237 -10.50 -22.43 1.15
N ASN A 238 -10.51 -21.71 2.26
CA ASN A 238 -10.61 -20.25 2.21
C ASN A 238 -9.39 -19.63 1.51
N SER A 239 -8.18 -20.14 1.74
CA SER A 239 -6.96 -19.70 1.05
C SER A 239 -7.01 -19.99 -0.45
N PHE A 240 -7.44 -21.20 -0.86
CA PHE A 240 -7.68 -21.50 -2.28
C PHE A 240 -8.73 -20.57 -2.89
N LYS A 241 -9.83 -20.32 -2.20
CA LYS A 241 -10.88 -19.39 -2.66
C LYS A 241 -10.33 -17.99 -2.92
N GLN A 242 -9.49 -17.46 -2.03
CA GLN A 242 -8.87 -16.15 -2.23
C GLN A 242 -7.89 -16.18 -3.41
N LEU A 243 -7.07 -17.23 -3.54
CA LEU A 243 -6.15 -17.42 -4.66
C LEU A 243 -6.89 -17.45 -6.00
N VAL A 244 -7.90 -18.31 -6.14
CA VAL A 244 -8.72 -18.44 -7.36
C VAL A 244 -9.35 -17.09 -7.72
N LYS A 245 -9.95 -16.40 -6.74
CA LYS A 245 -10.57 -15.08 -6.96
C LYS A 245 -9.57 -14.06 -7.53
N LYS A 246 -8.32 -14.08 -7.06
CA LYS A 246 -7.27 -13.15 -7.50
C LYS A 246 -6.78 -13.41 -8.91
N VAL A 247 -6.81 -14.66 -9.37
CA VAL A 247 -6.18 -15.05 -10.64
C VAL A 247 -7.19 -15.36 -11.76
N ARG A 248 -8.46 -15.65 -11.46
CA ARG A 248 -9.45 -16.18 -12.42
C ARG A 248 -9.73 -15.32 -13.65
N HIS A 249 -9.55 -14.00 -13.57
CA HIS A 249 -9.83 -13.06 -14.68
C HIS A 249 -8.57 -12.36 -15.24
N ILE A 250 -7.39 -12.90 -14.93
CA ILE A 250 -6.10 -12.32 -15.34
C ILE A 250 -5.38 -13.33 -16.22
N GLU A 251 -4.63 -12.84 -17.21
CA GLU A 251 -3.73 -13.67 -18.01
C GLU A 251 -2.64 -14.29 -17.13
N ARG A 252 -2.37 -15.58 -17.33
CA ARG A 252 -1.41 -16.39 -16.54
C ARG A 252 -0.50 -17.15 -17.47
N THR A 253 0.68 -17.52 -16.99
CA THR A 253 1.56 -18.44 -17.71
C THR A 253 1.08 -19.87 -17.56
N GLU A 254 1.46 -20.73 -18.51
CA GLU A 254 1.17 -22.17 -18.45
C GLU A 254 1.69 -22.81 -17.17
N LYS A 255 2.84 -22.36 -16.66
CA LYS A 255 3.42 -22.85 -15.42
C LYS A 255 2.56 -22.52 -14.20
N ILE A 256 1.96 -21.33 -14.15
CA ILE A 256 1.00 -20.95 -13.10
C ILE A 256 -0.25 -21.83 -13.20
N ASP A 257 -0.77 -22.04 -14.40
CA ASP A 257 -1.93 -22.90 -14.62
C ASP A 257 -1.63 -24.36 -14.23
N LEU A 258 -0.46 -24.89 -14.56
CA LEU A 258 -0.03 -26.24 -14.18
C LEU A 258 0.02 -26.39 -12.65
N LEU A 259 0.67 -25.46 -11.94
CA LEU A 259 0.75 -25.49 -10.48
C LEU A 259 -0.62 -25.45 -9.81
N LEU A 260 -1.54 -24.63 -10.32
CA LEU A 260 -2.92 -24.56 -9.80
C LEU A 260 -3.68 -25.86 -10.05
N LYS A 261 -3.58 -26.43 -11.26
CA LYS A 261 -4.22 -27.71 -11.61
C LYS A 261 -3.72 -28.83 -10.71
N GLU A 262 -2.41 -29.02 -10.61
CA GLU A 262 -1.80 -30.08 -9.81
C GLU A 262 -2.23 -29.97 -8.35
N LYS A 263 -2.14 -28.77 -7.76
CA LYS A 263 -2.52 -28.57 -6.36
C LYS A 263 -4.01 -28.75 -6.11
N LEU A 264 -4.89 -28.24 -6.95
CA LEU A 264 -6.33 -28.44 -6.76
C LEU A 264 -6.73 -29.91 -6.91
N MET A 265 -6.10 -30.65 -7.83
CA MET A 265 -6.36 -32.08 -8.01
C MET A 265 -5.83 -32.91 -6.85
N GLU A 266 -4.63 -32.61 -6.31
CA GLU A 266 -4.08 -33.25 -5.11
C GLU A 266 -5.11 -33.21 -3.96
N TYR A 267 -5.66 -32.03 -3.65
CA TYR A 267 -6.69 -31.91 -2.61
C TYR A 267 -8.03 -32.52 -3.01
N GLY A 268 -8.35 -32.60 -4.30
CA GLY A 268 -9.60 -33.17 -4.79
C GLY A 268 -9.67 -34.69 -4.61
N GLU A 269 -8.51 -35.34 -4.65
CA GLU A 269 -8.36 -36.78 -4.44
C GLU A 269 -8.22 -37.12 -2.95
N ASP A 270 -7.49 -36.31 -2.17
CA ASP A 270 -7.13 -36.61 -0.77
C ASP A 270 -8.21 -36.26 0.26
N VAL A 271 -9.14 -35.35 -0.03
CA VAL A 271 -10.16 -34.92 0.94
C VAL A 271 -11.38 -35.82 0.87
N ASP A 272 -11.81 -36.44 1.97
CA ASP A 272 -12.99 -37.33 1.96
C ASP A 272 -14.34 -36.61 1.90
N ASP A 273 -14.42 -35.41 2.48
CA ASP A 273 -15.68 -34.67 2.60
C ASP A 273 -16.18 -34.15 1.24
N ASN A 274 -17.41 -34.50 0.90
CA ASN A 274 -18.03 -34.12 -0.36
C ASN A 274 -18.24 -32.61 -0.52
N ASP A 275 -18.44 -31.82 0.54
CA ASP A 275 -18.54 -30.35 0.42
C ASP A 275 -17.25 -29.73 -0.07
N TYR A 276 -16.13 -30.22 0.44
CA TYR A 276 -14.82 -29.77 0.03
C TYR A 276 -14.48 -30.25 -1.40
N LYS A 277 -14.83 -31.49 -1.75
CA LYS A 277 -14.71 -31.94 -3.16
C LYS A 277 -15.52 -31.07 -4.12
N ILE A 278 -16.75 -30.69 -3.75
CA ILE A 278 -17.58 -29.78 -4.56
C ILE A 278 -16.93 -28.41 -4.70
N GLN A 279 -16.36 -27.84 -3.62
CA GLN A 279 -15.63 -26.57 -3.70
C GLN A 279 -14.44 -26.63 -4.67
N ILE A 280 -13.72 -27.75 -4.75
CA ILE A 280 -12.63 -27.92 -5.74
C ILE A 280 -13.18 -27.93 -7.16
N VAL A 281 -14.31 -28.60 -7.40
CA VAL A 281 -14.97 -28.55 -8.72
C VAL A 281 -15.30 -27.11 -9.10
N GLU A 282 -15.83 -26.32 -8.17
CA GLU A 282 -16.13 -24.90 -8.41
C GLU A 282 -14.86 -24.07 -8.65
N PHE A 283 -13.77 -24.33 -7.93
CA PHE A 283 -12.48 -23.66 -8.16
C PHE A 283 -11.92 -23.98 -9.54
N LEU A 284 -11.96 -25.25 -9.96
CA LEU A 284 -11.52 -25.69 -11.28
C LEU A 284 -12.37 -25.03 -12.38
N GLU A 285 -13.69 -24.93 -12.18
CA GLU A 285 -14.59 -24.23 -13.09
C GLU A 285 -14.28 -22.72 -13.16
N ASP A 286 -14.11 -22.05 -12.01
CA ASP A 286 -13.76 -20.62 -11.94
C ASP A 286 -12.42 -20.32 -12.65
N LEU A 287 -11.49 -21.27 -12.66
CA LEU A 287 -10.21 -21.16 -13.37
C LEU A 287 -10.29 -21.59 -14.84
N ASN A 288 -11.46 -22.04 -15.31
CA ASN A 288 -11.75 -22.50 -16.66
C ASN A 288 -11.09 -23.84 -17.03
N TYR A 289 -10.85 -24.71 -16.04
CA TYR A 289 -10.39 -26.10 -16.20
C TYR A 289 -11.60 -27.04 -16.28
N ILE A 290 -12.44 -26.81 -17.29
CA ILE A 290 -13.79 -27.39 -17.40
C ILE A 290 -13.75 -28.92 -17.44
N GLU A 291 -12.78 -29.52 -18.14
CA GLU A 291 -12.71 -30.98 -18.26
C GLU A 291 -12.35 -31.64 -16.94
N LEU A 292 -11.36 -31.09 -16.22
CA LEU A 292 -10.99 -31.57 -14.88
C LEU A 292 -12.15 -31.42 -13.89
N ALA A 293 -12.81 -30.25 -13.89
CA ALA A 293 -13.99 -29.99 -13.07
C ALA A 293 -15.09 -31.04 -13.35
N TYR A 294 -15.36 -31.33 -14.63
CA TYR A 294 -16.38 -32.30 -15.03
C TYR A 294 -16.04 -33.72 -14.59
N ARG A 295 -14.79 -34.17 -14.80
CA ARG A 295 -14.31 -35.49 -14.40
C ARG A 295 -14.46 -35.69 -12.89
N LEU A 296 -14.02 -34.72 -12.09
CA LEU A 296 -14.14 -34.76 -10.64
C LEU A 296 -15.61 -34.76 -10.18
N ALA A 297 -16.46 -33.90 -10.78
CA ALA A 297 -17.88 -33.85 -10.48
C ALA A 297 -18.59 -35.19 -10.76
N LYS A 298 -18.21 -35.87 -11.85
CA LYS A 298 -18.71 -37.21 -12.18
C LYS A 298 -18.25 -38.28 -11.20
N ALA A 299 -17.00 -38.20 -10.72
CA ALA A 299 -16.49 -39.12 -9.71
C ALA A 299 -17.27 -38.97 -8.39
N ILE A 300 -17.49 -37.74 -7.93
CA ILE A 300 -18.32 -37.44 -6.76
C ILE A 300 -19.73 -37.98 -6.95
N GLN A 301 -20.36 -37.70 -8.11
CA GLN A 301 -21.72 -38.16 -8.42
C GLN A 301 -21.86 -39.69 -8.32
N LYS A 302 -20.86 -40.46 -8.76
CA LYS A 302 -20.88 -41.93 -8.71
C LYS A 302 -20.67 -42.47 -7.30
N GLY A 303 -19.92 -41.74 -6.45
CA GLY A 303 -19.62 -42.13 -5.07
C GLY A 303 -20.70 -41.76 -4.06
N LEU A 304 -21.65 -40.89 -4.43
CA LEU A 304 -22.71 -40.43 -3.52
C LEU A 304 -23.85 -41.46 -3.40
N PRO A 305 -24.36 -41.70 -2.17
CA PRO A 305 -25.60 -42.45 -1.97
C PRO A 305 -26.79 -41.81 -2.71
N PRO A 306 -27.73 -42.59 -3.26
CA PRO A 306 -28.86 -42.07 -4.05
C PRO A 306 -29.76 -41.09 -3.30
N ASP A 307 -29.79 -41.17 -1.97
CA ASP A 307 -30.57 -40.41 -1.01
C ASP A 307 -29.80 -39.22 -0.40
N SER A 308 -28.54 -38.99 -0.81
CA SER A 308 -27.77 -37.85 -0.33
C SER A 308 -28.37 -36.52 -0.80
N VAL A 309 -28.50 -35.56 0.13
CA VAL A 309 -29.00 -34.21 -0.12
C VAL A 309 -28.16 -33.47 -1.18
N LYS A 310 -26.91 -33.88 -1.39
CA LYS A 310 -25.96 -33.29 -2.35
C LYS A 310 -26.11 -33.82 -3.78
N VAL A 311 -26.92 -34.86 -4.00
CA VAL A 311 -27.09 -35.50 -5.33
C VAL A 311 -27.64 -34.53 -6.37
N ASP A 312 -28.61 -33.70 -5.98
CA ASP A 312 -29.21 -32.74 -6.91
C ASP A 312 -28.28 -31.57 -7.23
N GLU A 313 -27.48 -31.14 -6.25
CA GLU A 313 -26.45 -30.14 -6.43
C GLU A 313 -25.38 -30.60 -7.43
N ILE A 314 -24.80 -31.78 -7.22
CA ILE A 314 -23.76 -32.30 -8.12
C ILE A 314 -24.31 -32.57 -9.52
N ARG A 315 -25.58 -33.00 -9.64
CA ARG A 315 -26.25 -33.17 -10.95
C ARG A 315 -26.34 -31.85 -11.71
N LYS A 316 -26.67 -30.74 -11.03
CA LYS A 316 -26.72 -29.41 -11.64
C LYS A 316 -25.33 -28.98 -12.10
N ILE A 317 -24.30 -29.19 -11.28
CA ILE A 317 -22.91 -28.87 -11.62
C ILE A 317 -22.45 -29.68 -12.84
N VAL A 318 -22.64 -31.00 -12.84
CA VAL A 318 -22.31 -31.87 -13.97
C VAL A 318 -23.00 -31.42 -15.26
N LYS A 319 -24.30 -31.06 -15.20
CA LYS A 319 -25.05 -30.59 -16.36
C LYS A 319 -24.51 -29.26 -16.88
N ARG A 320 -24.20 -28.31 -15.98
CA ARG A 320 -23.60 -27.00 -16.30
C ARG A 320 -22.26 -27.18 -17.01
N LEU A 321 -21.38 -28.00 -16.44
CA LEU A 321 -20.05 -28.28 -16.97
C LEU A 321 -20.08 -29.02 -18.32
N TYR A 322 -21.02 -29.94 -18.52
CA TYR A 322 -21.18 -30.64 -19.80
C TYR A 322 -21.51 -29.69 -20.97
N THR A 323 -22.22 -28.60 -20.68
CA THR A 323 -22.58 -27.58 -21.67
C THR A 323 -21.58 -26.43 -21.77
N ALA A 324 -20.58 -26.38 -20.89
CA ALA A 324 -19.60 -25.31 -20.87
C ALA A 324 -18.60 -25.47 -22.04
N PRO A 325 -18.16 -24.37 -22.67
CA PRO A 325 -17.17 -24.44 -23.73
C PRO A 325 -15.85 -25.00 -23.18
N ILE A 326 -15.32 -26.04 -23.82
CA ILE A 326 -14.03 -26.63 -23.45
C ILE A 326 -12.94 -25.64 -23.83
N THR A 327 -12.17 -25.19 -22.85
CA THR A 327 -11.11 -24.17 -23.02
C THR A 327 -9.70 -24.75 -22.98
N GLU A 328 -9.54 -26.07 -22.90
CA GLU A 328 -8.24 -26.74 -22.81
C GLU A 328 -7.44 -26.76 -24.13
N ASP A 329 -7.99 -26.27 -25.25
CA ASP A 329 -7.30 -26.14 -26.55
C ASP A 329 -6.25 -25.00 -26.60
N LYS A 330 -5.85 -24.43 -25.46
CA LYS A 330 -4.63 -23.59 -25.38
C LYS A 330 -3.33 -24.41 -25.30
N ILE A 331 -3.42 -25.73 -25.48
CA ILE A 331 -2.28 -26.64 -25.42
C ILE A 331 -2.02 -27.19 -26.82
N ASN A 332 -1.05 -26.58 -27.50
CA ASN A 332 -0.20 -27.22 -28.51
C ASN A 332 1.17 -26.55 -28.51
#